data_AF-A0A919J9J9-F1
#
_entry.id   AF-A0A919J9J9-F1
#
_cell.length_a   1.000
_cell.length_b   1.000
_cell.length_c   1.000
_cell.angle_alpha   90.00
_cell.angle_beta   90.00
_cell.angle_gamma   90.00
#
_symmetry.space_group_name_H-M   'P 1'
#
loop_
_entity.id
_entity.type
_entity.pdbx_description
1 polymer ?
#
loop_
_entity_poly.entity_id
_entity_poly.type
_entity_poly.pdbx_seq_one_letter_code
_entity_poly.pdbx_strand_id
1 'polypeptide(L)'
;MPFLTSPAYDRVLTDDRNYHIVFLFVGGLFTVLLLSFCVFSWARFRRARRGTFERRTHLSFATVSLLLFLFMAVACGANVTSVVNPRQTLAGTKFSPVGQAWLDAGSARISPMLQHAIDERLAWQRPKAVICAILLVAVLTLTVFLWRTLVRRASTGEPVRSSGRLMLGAAVLSAVSSLLLMLMVIGNTQGAIAPLTLTVIYG
;
A
#
# COMPACT_ATOMS: atom_id res chain seq x y z
N MET A 1 22.39 -24.91 0.71
CA MET A 1 21.44 -25.65 1.58
C MET A 1 20.75 -26.71 0.75
N PRO A 2 20.54 -27.93 1.28
CA PRO A 2 20.05 -29.07 0.51
C PRO A 2 18.64 -28.87 -0.08
N PHE A 3 17.84 -27.95 0.48
CA PHE A 3 16.48 -27.69 0.00
C PHE A 3 16.38 -26.74 -1.21
N LEU A 4 17.45 -26.12 -1.71
CA LEU A 4 17.35 -25.07 -2.77
C LEU A 4 16.86 -25.58 -4.14
N THR A 5 16.86 -26.90 -4.32
CA THR A 5 16.33 -27.60 -5.50
C THR A 5 15.11 -28.46 -5.15
N SER A 6 14.53 -28.27 -3.97
CA SER A 6 13.40 -29.07 -3.50
C SER A 6 12.06 -28.52 -4.01
N PRO A 7 11.06 -29.39 -4.23
CA PRO A 7 9.70 -28.98 -4.54
C PRO A 7 9.07 -28.04 -3.48
N ALA A 8 9.47 -28.14 -2.21
CA ALA A 8 9.05 -27.21 -1.17
C ALA A 8 9.55 -25.78 -1.46
N TYR A 9 10.84 -25.64 -1.80
CA TYR A 9 11.44 -24.34 -2.09
C TYR A 9 10.87 -23.71 -3.37
N ASP A 10 10.59 -24.50 -4.41
CA ASP A 10 9.93 -24.00 -5.63
C ASP A 10 8.53 -23.42 -5.34
N ARG A 11 7.83 -23.98 -4.34
CA ARG A 11 6.54 -23.44 -3.89
C ARG A 11 6.70 -22.10 -3.16
N VAL A 12 7.74 -21.94 -2.33
CA VAL A 12 8.07 -20.64 -1.70
C VAL A 12 8.43 -19.61 -2.77
N LEU A 13 9.25 -19.96 -3.75
CA LEU A 13 9.60 -19.06 -4.87
C LEU A 13 8.37 -18.62 -5.68
N THR A 14 7.39 -19.51 -5.84
CA THR A 14 6.15 -19.19 -6.55
C THR A 14 5.27 -18.26 -5.71
N ASP A 15 5.16 -18.50 -4.41
CA ASP A 15 4.37 -17.65 -3.52
C ASP A 15 5.03 -16.28 -3.32
N ASP A 16 6.35 -16.20 -3.18
CA ASP A 16 7.13 -14.95 -3.12
C ASP A 16 6.94 -14.10 -4.39
N ARG A 17 6.98 -14.75 -5.55
CA ARG A 17 6.66 -14.09 -6.82
C ARG A 17 5.24 -13.53 -6.83
N ASN A 18 4.25 -14.31 -6.39
CA ASN A 18 2.87 -13.86 -6.29
C ASN A 18 2.71 -12.70 -5.31
N TYR A 19 3.42 -12.73 -4.18
CA TYR A 19 3.45 -11.65 -3.19
C TYR A 19 3.88 -10.31 -3.81
N HIS A 20 4.91 -10.34 -4.66
CA HIS A 20 5.40 -9.15 -5.36
C HIS A 20 4.54 -8.78 -6.57
N ILE A 21 3.96 -9.74 -7.30
CA ILE A 21 2.99 -9.46 -8.38
C ILE A 21 1.79 -8.68 -7.83
N VAL A 22 1.27 -9.06 -6.67
CA VAL A 22 0.15 -8.35 -6.03
C VAL A 22 0.53 -6.90 -5.70
N PHE A 23 1.76 -6.65 -5.24
CA PHE A 23 2.27 -5.29 -5.07
C PHE A 23 2.24 -4.52 -6.39
N LEU A 24 2.72 -5.11 -7.48
CA LEU A 24 2.76 -4.45 -8.78
C LEU A 24 1.36 -4.06 -9.27
N PHE A 25 0.35 -4.91 -9.04
CA PHE A 25 -1.03 -4.57 -9.40
C PHE A 25 -1.63 -3.49 -8.50
N VAL A 26 -1.65 -3.71 -7.18
CA VAL A 26 -2.32 -2.81 -6.23
C VAL A 26 -1.52 -1.51 -6.05
N GLY A 27 -0.22 -1.63 -5.83
CA GLY A 27 0.71 -0.50 -5.74
C GLY A 27 0.85 0.24 -7.07
N GLY A 28 0.86 -0.47 -8.21
CA GLY A 28 0.85 0.15 -9.54
C GLY A 28 -0.41 0.97 -9.79
N LEU A 29 -1.59 0.46 -9.41
CA LEU A 29 -2.84 1.22 -9.48
C LEU A 29 -2.73 2.53 -8.68
N PHE A 30 -2.28 2.47 -7.43
CA PHE A 30 -2.09 3.69 -6.61
C PHE A 30 -1.03 4.63 -7.20
N THR A 31 0.02 4.10 -7.82
CA THR A 31 1.03 4.89 -8.53
C THR A 31 0.41 5.71 -9.66
N VAL A 32 -0.43 5.07 -10.50
CA VAL A 32 -1.14 5.74 -11.60
C VAL A 32 -2.13 6.78 -11.07
N LEU A 33 -2.86 6.46 -10.00
CA LEU A 33 -3.80 7.40 -9.36
C LEU A 33 -3.09 8.63 -8.78
N LEU A 34 -1.93 8.45 -8.13
CA LEU A 34 -1.11 9.53 -7.59
C LEU A 34 -0.58 10.44 -8.70
N LEU A 35 -0.09 9.87 -9.81
CA LEU A 35 0.36 10.64 -10.97
C LEU A 35 -0.80 11.45 -11.57
N SER A 36 -1.95 10.80 -11.76
CA SER A 36 -3.15 11.43 -12.29
C SER A 36 -3.62 12.58 -11.40
N PHE A 37 -3.62 12.38 -10.08
CA PHE A 37 -3.99 13.40 -9.12
C PHE A 37 -2.95 14.54 -9.02
N CYS A 38 -1.66 14.25 -9.20
CA CYS A 38 -0.60 15.25 -9.34
C CYS A 38 -0.85 16.14 -10.57
N VAL A 39 -1.08 15.54 -11.73
CA VAL A 39 -1.37 16.26 -12.99
C VAL A 39 -2.64 17.11 -12.84
N PHE A 40 -3.70 16.54 -12.26
CA PHE A 40 -4.94 17.26 -11.96
C PHE A 40 -4.69 18.47 -11.05
N SER A 41 -3.98 18.27 -9.93
CA SER A 41 -3.69 19.32 -8.96
C SER A 41 -2.80 20.40 -9.56
N TRP A 42 -1.81 20.04 -10.38
CA TRP A 42 -1.00 20.98 -11.13
C TRP A 42 -1.82 21.81 -12.13
N ALA A 43 -2.72 21.16 -12.87
CA ALA A 43 -3.61 21.85 -13.80
C ALA A 43 -4.51 22.86 -13.07
N ARG A 44 -5.04 22.51 -11.89
CA ARG A 44 -5.81 23.42 -11.05
C ARG A 44 -4.98 24.56 -10.48
N PHE A 45 -3.77 24.27 -9.99
CA PHE A 45 -2.82 25.28 -9.52
C PHE A 45 -2.53 26.35 -10.57
N ARG A 46 -2.34 25.96 -11.85
CA ARG A 46 -2.09 26.90 -12.95
C ARG A 46 -3.28 27.82 -13.26
N ARG A 47 -4.50 27.37 -13.01
CA ARG A 47 -5.74 28.15 -13.24
C ARG A 47 -6.12 29.03 -12.05
N ALA A 48 -5.68 28.69 -10.84
CA ALA A 48 -6.05 29.41 -9.63
C ALA A 48 -5.38 30.80 -9.56
N ARG A 49 -6.13 31.81 -9.07
CA ARG A 49 -5.63 33.18 -8.90
C ARG A 49 -4.44 33.22 -7.93
N ARG A 50 -3.43 34.04 -8.25
CA ARG A 50 -2.24 34.21 -7.41
C ARG A 50 -2.63 34.67 -5.99
N GLY A 51 -1.95 34.14 -4.98
CA GLY A 51 -2.15 34.50 -3.57
C GLY A 51 -3.33 33.80 -2.86
N THR A 52 -4.17 33.06 -3.58
CA THR A 52 -5.34 32.38 -2.99
C THR A 52 -4.97 31.11 -2.21
N PHE A 53 -5.82 30.75 -1.23
CA PHE A 53 -5.73 29.47 -0.52
C PHE A 53 -5.81 28.28 -1.48
N GLU A 54 -6.74 28.32 -2.44
CA GLU A 54 -6.90 27.28 -3.49
C GLU A 54 -5.58 27.00 -4.20
N ARG A 55 -4.85 28.05 -4.62
CA ARG A 55 -3.57 27.91 -5.30
C ARG A 55 -2.54 27.22 -4.42
N ARG A 56 -2.43 27.59 -3.14
CA ARG A 56 -1.48 26.97 -2.21
C ARG A 56 -1.83 25.50 -1.97
N THR A 57 -3.11 25.19 -1.76
CA THR A 57 -3.60 23.81 -1.55
C THR A 57 -3.29 22.91 -2.75
N HIS A 58 -3.59 23.35 -3.97
CA HIS A 58 -3.30 22.55 -5.16
C HIS A 58 -1.81 22.38 -5.42
N LEU A 59 -0.98 23.39 -5.10
CA LEU A 59 0.47 23.25 -5.15
C LEU A 59 0.95 22.20 -4.14
N SER A 60 0.50 22.27 -2.89
CA SER A 60 0.85 21.27 -1.86
C SER A 60 0.45 19.86 -2.27
N PHE A 61 -0.76 19.67 -2.80
CA PHE A 61 -1.18 18.37 -3.31
C PHE A 61 -0.34 17.89 -4.49
N ALA A 62 -0.06 18.75 -5.47
CA ALA A 62 0.80 18.38 -6.59
C ALA A 62 2.19 17.93 -6.11
N THR A 63 2.81 18.68 -5.19
CA THR A 63 4.13 18.34 -4.65
C THR A 63 4.11 17.03 -3.87
N VAL A 64 3.17 16.85 -2.93
CA VAL A 64 3.09 15.63 -2.11
C VAL A 64 2.78 14.41 -2.99
N SER A 65 1.87 14.53 -3.95
CA SER A 65 1.54 13.44 -4.87
C SER A 65 2.69 13.09 -5.80
N LEU A 66 3.49 14.06 -6.23
CA LEU A 66 4.72 13.78 -7.00
C LEU A 66 5.73 13.01 -6.17
N LEU A 67 5.98 13.42 -4.92
CA LEU A 67 6.90 12.71 -4.03
C LEU A 67 6.46 11.26 -3.78
N LEU A 68 5.18 11.06 -3.49
CA LEU A 68 4.61 9.72 -3.28
C LEU A 68 4.60 8.88 -4.56
N PHE A 69 4.32 9.48 -5.71
CA PHE A 69 4.42 8.81 -7.01
C PHE A 69 5.84 8.29 -7.25
N LEU A 70 6.85 9.13 -7.05
CA LEU A 70 8.25 8.75 -7.23
C LEU A 70 8.65 7.62 -6.27
N PHE A 71 8.26 7.74 -5.00
CA PHE A 71 8.49 6.67 -4.01
C PHE A 71 7.84 5.35 -4.45
N MET A 72 6.57 5.38 -4.85
CA MET A 72 5.85 4.20 -5.28
C MET A 72 6.41 3.61 -6.59
N ALA A 73 6.89 4.45 -7.52
CA ALA A 73 7.52 4.02 -8.74
C ALA A 73 8.84 3.26 -8.47
N VAL A 74 9.66 3.77 -7.54
CA VAL A 74 10.87 3.07 -7.08
C VAL A 74 10.51 1.74 -6.42
N ALA A 75 9.51 1.75 -5.53
CA ALA A 75 9.03 0.52 -4.89
C ALA A 75 8.53 -0.50 -5.92
N CYS A 76 7.76 -0.08 -6.94
CA CYS A 76 7.35 -0.95 -8.03
C CYS A 76 8.56 -1.50 -8.79
N GLY A 77 9.54 -0.67 -9.13
CA GLY A 77 10.78 -1.10 -9.79
C GLY A 77 11.53 -2.16 -8.98
N ALA A 78 11.66 -1.98 -7.66
CA ALA A 78 12.25 -2.98 -6.77
C ALA A 78 11.44 -4.30 -6.77
N ASN A 79 10.12 -4.21 -6.74
CA ASN A 79 9.24 -5.40 -6.78
C ASN A 79 9.30 -6.12 -8.14
N VAL A 80 9.52 -5.42 -9.26
CA VAL A 80 9.75 -6.06 -10.57
C VAL A 80 10.99 -6.94 -10.50
N THR A 81 12.08 -6.46 -9.91
CA THR A 81 13.29 -7.26 -9.72
C THR A 81 13.00 -8.52 -8.90
N SER A 82 12.19 -8.41 -7.84
CA SER A 82 11.78 -9.57 -7.04
C SER A 82 10.93 -10.58 -7.82
N VAL A 83 10.05 -10.13 -8.71
CA VAL A 83 9.25 -11.02 -9.58
C VAL A 83 10.13 -11.76 -10.59
N VAL A 84 11.12 -11.06 -11.17
CA VAL A 84 12.03 -11.64 -12.17
C VAL A 84 13.00 -12.63 -11.52
N ASN A 85 13.49 -12.33 -10.31
CA ASN A 85 14.47 -13.17 -9.61
C ASN A 85 14.12 -13.38 -8.12
N PRO A 86 13.10 -14.20 -7.80
CA PRO A 86 12.70 -14.47 -6.42
C PRO A 86 13.78 -15.19 -5.61
N ARG A 87 14.69 -15.93 -6.28
CA ARG A 87 15.84 -16.58 -5.60
C ARG A 87 16.79 -15.55 -4.98
N GLN A 88 17.00 -14.42 -5.67
CA GLN A 88 17.82 -13.33 -5.14
C GLN A 88 17.12 -12.63 -3.97
N THR A 89 15.80 -12.45 -4.02
CA THR A 89 15.01 -11.88 -2.92
C THR A 89 15.13 -12.72 -1.64
N LEU A 90 15.06 -14.05 -1.77
CA LEU A 90 15.14 -14.97 -0.64
C LEU A 90 16.58 -15.33 -0.23
N ALA A 91 17.59 -14.79 -0.91
CA ALA A 91 18.98 -15.09 -0.60
C ALA A 91 19.36 -14.54 0.78
N GLY A 92 19.81 -15.42 1.67
CA GLY A 92 20.20 -15.05 3.04
C GLY A 92 19.02 -14.84 4.00
N THR A 93 17.79 -15.08 3.57
CA THR A 93 16.62 -15.05 4.44
C THR A 93 16.69 -16.16 5.49
N LYS A 94 16.41 -15.80 6.75
CA LYS A 94 16.20 -16.77 7.83
C LYS A 94 14.75 -17.22 7.81
N PHE A 95 14.53 -18.52 7.74
CA PHE A 95 13.20 -19.11 7.78
C PHE A 95 12.75 -19.34 9.22
N SER A 96 11.43 -19.28 9.45
CA SER A 96 10.83 -19.65 10.73
C SER A 96 11.10 -21.12 11.06
N PRO A 97 11.02 -21.55 12.34
CA PRO A 97 11.21 -22.96 12.70
C PRO A 97 10.27 -23.91 11.93
N VAL A 98 8.99 -23.52 11.76
CA VAL A 98 8.02 -24.34 11.03
C VAL A 98 8.29 -24.36 9.53
N GLY A 99 8.74 -23.22 8.96
CA GLY A 99 9.13 -23.12 7.56
C GLY A 99 10.39 -23.91 7.25
N GLN A 100 11.41 -23.82 8.12
CA GLN A 100 12.67 -24.54 8.00
C GLN A 100 12.44 -26.06 8.06
N ALA A 101 11.68 -26.55 9.04
CA ALA A 101 11.36 -27.97 9.15
C ALA A 101 10.64 -28.52 7.90
N TRP A 102 9.75 -27.73 7.31
CA TRP A 102 9.07 -28.11 6.07
C TRP A 102 10.01 -28.05 4.84
N LEU A 103 10.87 -27.04 4.75
CA LEU A 103 11.88 -26.93 3.69
C LEU A 103 12.88 -28.08 3.72
N ASP A 104 13.32 -28.48 4.91
CA ASP A 104 14.25 -29.61 5.11
C ASP A 104 13.62 -30.95 4.73
N ALA A 105 12.30 -31.11 4.93
CA ALA A 105 11.56 -32.27 4.43
C ALA A 105 11.47 -32.30 2.89
N GLY A 106 11.66 -31.17 2.21
CA GLY A 106 11.77 -31.04 0.75
C GLY A 106 10.49 -31.29 -0.06
N SER A 107 9.41 -31.76 0.57
CA SER A 107 8.15 -32.11 -0.10
C SER A 107 7.30 -30.88 -0.43
N ALA A 108 6.71 -30.84 -1.63
CA ALA A 108 5.74 -29.81 -2.01
C ALA A 108 4.45 -29.84 -1.16
N ARG A 109 4.17 -30.97 -0.48
CA ARG A 109 3.00 -31.11 0.40
C ARG A 109 3.24 -30.26 1.65
N ILE A 110 2.32 -29.33 1.92
CA ILE A 110 2.34 -28.51 3.14
C ILE A 110 2.09 -29.43 4.35
N SER A 111 2.91 -29.29 5.39
CA SER A 111 2.75 -30.04 6.64
C SER A 111 1.53 -29.51 7.43
N PRO A 112 0.87 -30.32 8.27
CA PRO A 112 -0.26 -29.85 9.09
C PRO A 112 0.09 -28.63 9.95
N MET A 113 1.30 -28.59 10.51
CA MET A 113 1.78 -27.45 11.31
C MET A 113 1.91 -26.17 10.47
N LEU A 114 2.48 -26.27 9.26
CA LEU A 114 2.61 -25.13 8.37
C LEU A 114 1.24 -24.66 7.84
N GLN A 115 0.33 -25.59 7.55
CA GLN A 115 -1.04 -25.25 7.16
C GLN A 115 -1.75 -24.46 8.27
N HIS A 116 -1.64 -24.91 9.52
CA HIS A 116 -2.23 -24.22 10.65
C HIS A 116 -1.68 -22.78 10.80
N ALA A 117 -0.37 -22.60 10.68
CA ALA A 117 0.25 -21.27 10.73
C ALA A 117 -0.17 -20.37 9.55
N ILE A 118 -0.40 -20.94 8.35
CA ILE A 118 -0.98 -20.23 7.22
C ILE A 118 -2.42 -19.80 7.53
N ASP A 119 -3.24 -20.70 8.08
CA ASP A 119 -4.64 -20.45 8.39
C ASP A 119 -4.79 -19.36 9.47
N GLU A 120 -3.98 -19.39 10.53
CA GLU A 120 -3.93 -18.35 11.55
C GLU A 120 -3.56 -16.97 10.95
N ARG A 121 -2.56 -16.93 10.07
CA ARG A 121 -2.16 -15.70 9.38
C ARG A 121 -3.30 -15.18 8.50
N LEU A 122 -3.96 -16.05 7.75
CA LEU A 122 -5.07 -15.67 6.87
C LEU A 122 -6.30 -15.17 7.64
N ALA A 123 -6.61 -15.77 8.79
CA ALA A 123 -7.70 -15.33 9.67
C ALA A 123 -7.52 -13.88 10.12
N TRP A 124 -6.27 -13.41 10.22
CA TRP A 124 -5.96 -12.03 10.57
C TRP A 124 -5.80 -11.09 9.36
N GLN A 125 -5.17 -11.56 8.28
CA GLN A 125 -4.84 -10.71 7.12
C GLN A 125 -6.06 -10.41 6.24
N ARG A 126 -6.94 -11.39 6.01
CA ARG A 126 -8.09 -11.21 5.11
C ARG A 126 -9.07 -10.14 5.62
N PRO A 127 -9.51 -10.16 6.90
CA PRO A 127 -10.40 -9.11 7.40
C PRO A 127 -9.76 -7.73 7.34
N LYS A 128 -8.45 -7.62 7.64
CA LYS A 128 -7.72 -6.35 7.57
C LYS A 128 -7.70 -5.77 6.16
N ALA A 129 -7.43 -6.59 5.14
CA ALA A 129 -7.44 -6.13 3.75
C ALA A 129 -8.80 -5.52 3.38
N VAL A 130 -9.89 -6.21 3.72
CA VAL A 130 -11.27 -5.76 3.43
C VAL A 130 -11.62 -4.50 4.21
N ILE A 131 -11.40 -4.49 5.53
CA ILE A 131 -11.73 -3.35 6.40
C ILE A 131 -10.93 -2.11 5.98
N CYS A 132 -9.63 -2.25 5.73
CA CYS A 132 -8.80 -1.13 5.28
C CYS A 132 -9.25 -0.60 3.92
N ALA A 133 -9.69 -1.45 2.99
CA ALA A 133 -10.19 -1.00 1.69
C ALA A 133 -11.50 -0.21 1.82
N ILE A 134 -12.45 -0.69 2.64
CA ILE A 134 -13.72 0.01 2.91
C ILE A 134 -13.44 1.36 3.59
N LEU A 135 -12.61 1.36 4.63
CA LEU A 135 -12.21 2.58 5.33
C LEU A 135 -11.49 3.56 4.42
N LEU A 136 -10.63 3.07 3.51
CA LEU A 136 -9.93 3.93 2.55
C LEU A 136 -10.93 4.69 1.67
N VAL A 137 -11.94 4.01 1.12
CA VAL A 137 -12.98 4.64 0.29
C VAL A 137 -13.77 5.68 1.09
N ALA A 138 -14.20 5.35 2.31
CA ALA A 138 -14.92 6.26 3.19
C ALA A 138 -14.09 7.50 3.54
N VAL A 139 -12.84 7.32 3.97
CA VAL A 139 -11.96 8.42 4.36
C VAL A 139 -11.58 9.29 3.15
N LEU A 140 -11.29 8.70 1.98
CA LEU A 140 -11.04 9.47 0.75
C LEU A 140 -12.24 10.34 0.36
N THR A 141 -13.45 9.79 0.46
CA THR A 141 -14.69 10.53 0.17
C THR A 141 -14.84 11.72 1.12
N LEU A 142 -14.60 11.50 2.41
CA LEU A 142 -14.60 12.54 3.43
C LEU A 142 -13.52 13.60 3.15
N THR A 143 -12.30 13.19 2.83
CA THR A 143 -11.19 14.08 2.47
C THR A 143 -11.59 14.97 1.29
N VAL A 144 -12.11 14.41 0.20
CA VAL A 144 -12.57 15.17 -0.97
C VAL A 144 -13.67 16.17 -0.59
N PHE A 145 -14.65 15.76 0.21
CA PHE A 145 -15.72 16.63 0.69
C PHE A 145 -15.19 17.81 1.52
N LEU A 146 -14.31 17.55 2.48
CA LEU A 146 -13.71 18.56 3.36
C LEU A 146 -12.89 19.57 2.57
N TRP A 147 -12.01 19.11 1.66
CA TRP A 147 -11.19 20.00 0.85
C TRP A 147 -12.02 20.83 -0.14
N ARG A 148 -13.05 20.24 -0.77
CA ARG A 148 -13.98 21.00 -1.62
C ARG A 148 -14.69 22.10 -0.83
N THR A 149 -15.11 21.80 0.40
CA THR A 149 -15.77 22.77 1.28
C THR A 149 -14.82 23.89 1.69
N LEU A 150 -13.58 23.57 2.08
CA LEU A 150 -12.55 24.55 2.43
C LEU A 150 -12.23 25.49 1.26
N VAL A 151 -12.02 24.94 0.07
CA VAL A 151 -11.73 25.74 -1.13
C VAL A 151 -12.90 26.64 -1.50
N ARG A 152 -14.14 26.15 -1.44
CA ARG A 152 -15.35 26.96 -1.70
C ARG A 152 -15.49 28.11 -0.70
N ARG A 153 -15.33 27.85 0.61
CA ARG A 153 -15.41 28.92 1.63
C ARG A 153 -14.29 29.95 1.50
N ALA A 154 -13.08 29.51 1.12
CA ALA A 154 -11.98 30.43 0.88
C ALA A 154 -12.23 31.34 -0.34
N SER A 155 -13.01 30.88 -1.33
CA SER A 155 -13.36 31.66 -2.52
C SER A 155 -14.39 32.77 -2.25
N THR A 156 -15.24 32.62 -1.23
CA THR A 156 -16.28 33.61 -0.87
C THR A 156 -15.78 34.73 0.04
N GLY A 157 -14.50 34.70 0.45
CA GLY A 157 -13.89 35.74 1.27
C GLY A 157 -14.36 35.79 2.72
N GLU A 158 -15.06 34.75 3.21
CA GLU A 158 -15.51 34.73 4.59
C GLU A 158 -14.35 34.63 5.59
N PRO A 159 -14.39 35.38 6.70
CA PRO A 159 -13.34 35.33 7.72
C PRO A 159 -13.22 33.93 8.33
N VAL A 160 -11.98 33.46 8.49
CA VAL A 160 -11.68 32.13 9.06
C VAL A 160 -12.05 32.11 10.55
N ARG A 161 -13.28 31.72 10.86
CA ARG A 161 -13.74 31.41 12.23
C ARG A 161 -12.99 30.19 12.79
N SER A 162 -13.05 29.98 14.11
CA SER A 162 -12.46 28.80 14.79
C SER A 162 -12.85 27.46 14.13
N SER A 163 -14.10 27.35 13.69
CA SER A 163 -14.61 26.21 12.90
C SER A 163 -13.80 25.92 11.63
N GLY A 164 -13.23 26.94 10.98
CA GLY A 164 -12.37 26.78 9.80
C GLY A 164 -11.03 26.10 10.11
N ARG A 165 -10.44 26.36 11.29
CA ARG A 165 -9.20 25.70 11.73
C ARG A 165 -9.44 24.22 12.05
N LEU A 166 -10.53 23.90 12.74
CA LEU A 166 -10.93 22.52 13.03
C LEU A 166 -11.18 21.74 11.73
N MET A 167 -11.89 22.34 10.77
CA MET A 167 -12.15 21.71 9.48
C MET A 167 -10.87 21.48 8.67
N LEU A 168 -9.92 22.43 8.70
CA LEU A 168 -8.60 22.24 8.08
C LEU A 168 -7.83 21.09 8.75
N GLY A 169 -7.82 21.03 10.08
CA GLY A 169 -7.21 19.93 10.82
C GLY A 169 -7.80 18.57 10.44
N ALA A 170 -9.13 18.47 10.37
CA ALA A 170 -9.83 17.26 9.93
C ALA A 170 -9.52 16.90 8.46
N ALA A 171 -9.39 17.89 7.58
CA ALA A 171 -9.06 17.68 6.18
C ALA A 171 -7.62 17.16 6.00
N VAL A 172 -6.67 17.66 6.79
CA VAL A 172 -5.29 17.18 6.81
C VAL A 172 -5.21 15.78 7.42
N LEU A 173 -5.83 15.56 8.57
CA LEU A 173 -5.84 14.25 9.23
C LEU A 173 -6.45 13.18 8.34
N SER A 174 -7.58 13.46 7.70
CA SER A 174 -8.21 12.50 6.76
C SER A 174 -7.33 12.21 5.54
N ALA A 175 -6.60 13.20 5.02
CA ALA A 175 -5.64 12.97 3.94
C ALA A 175 -4.47 12.07 4.38
N VAL A 176 -3.90 12.30 5.57
CA VAL A 176 -2.86 11.43 6.15
C VAL A 176 -3.38 10.01 6.38
N SER A 177 -4.57 9.88 6.97
CA SER A 177 -5.21 8.58 7.20
C SER A 177 -5.46 7.83 5.89
N SER A 178 -5.80 8.53 4.79
CA SER A 178 -5.95 7.92 3.48
C SER A 178 -4.64 7.31 2.97
N LEU A 179 -3.50 7.98 3.19
CA LEU A 179 -2.19 7.46 2.82
C LEU A 179 -1.82 6.22 3.63
N LEU A 180 -2.09 6.23 4.95
CA LEU A 180 -1.85 5.06 5.80
C LEU A 180 -2.74 3.88 5.40
N LEU A 181 -4.02 4.13 5.13
CA LEU A 181 -4.96 3.10 4.69
C LEU A 181 -4.59 2.54 3.31
N MET A 182 -4.06 3.37 2.40
CA MET A 182 -3.51 2.90 1.13
C MET A 182 -2.38 1.88 1.34
N LEU A 183 -1.40 2.18 2.20
CA LEU A 183 -0.31 1.26 2.53
C LEU A 183 -0.83 -0.03 3.18
N MET A 184 -1.81 0.10 4.08
CA MET A 184 -2.46 -1.05 4.71
C MET A 184 -3.19 -1.93 3.69
N VAL A 185 -3.88 -1.35 2.71
CA VAL A 185 -4.51 -2.12 1.63
C VAL A 185 -3.48 -2.90 0.84
N ILE A 186 -2.38 -2.26 0.43
CA ILE A 186 -1.30 -2.93 -0.32
C ILE A 186 -0.75 -4.12 0.48
N GLY A 187 -0.23 -3.86 1.69
CA GLY A 187 0.47 -4.89 2.48
C GLY A 187 -0.44 -6.05 2.90
N ASN A 188 -1.67 -5.76 3.35
CA ASN A 188 -2.60 -6.81 3.76
C ASN A 188 -3.12 -7.62 2.57
N THR A 189 -3.25 -7.02 1.38
CA THR A 189 -3.64 -7.76 0.16
C THR A 189 -2.55 -8.73 -0.27
N GLN A 190 -1.27 -8.31 -0.21
CA GLN A 190 -0.16 -9.21 -0.48
C GLN A 190 -0.15 -10.39 0.50
N GLY A 191 -0.29 -10.13 1.80
CA GLY A 191 -0.30 -11.18 2.83
C GLY A 191 -1.52 -12.09 2.79
N ALA A 192 -2.65 -11.63 2.24
CA ALA A 192 -3.86 -12.44 2.07
C ALA A 192 -3.79 -13.35 0.83
N ILE A 193 -3.11 -12.94 -0.23
CA ILE A 193 -3.01 -13.68 -1.51
C ILE A 193 -1.81 -14.63 -1.51
N ALA A 194 -0.68 -14.22 -0.91
CA ALA A 194 0.56 -14.99 -0.84
C ALA A 194 0.98 -15.18 0.63
N PRO A 195 0.26 -16.02 1.39
CA PRO A 195 0.50 -16.19 2.83
C PRO A 195 1.70 -17.08 3.13
N LEU A 196 2.08 -17.98 2.21
CA LEU A 196 3.10 -19.00 2.47
C LEU A 196 4.46 -18.36 2.71
N THR A 197 4.89 -17.43 1.86
CA THR A 197 6.17 -16.72 1.99
C THR A 197 6.26 -16.00 3.33
N LEU A 198 5.20 -15.27 3.72
CA LEU A 198 5.19 -14.60 5.02
C LEU A 198 5.19 -15.57 6.20
N THR A 199 4.51 -16.71 6.11
CA THR A 199 4.51 -17.72 7.18
C THR A 199 5.84 -18.47 7.28
N VAL A 200 6.47 -18.77 6.15
CA VAL A 200 7.77 -19.45 6.11
C VAL A 200 8.90 -18.53 6.58
N ILE A 201 8.77 -17.21 6.43
CA ILE A 201 9.78 -16.25 6.90
C ILE A 201 9.49 -15.79 8.34
N TYR A 202 8.23 -15.56 8.71
CA TYR A 202 7.84 -14.87 9.95
C TYR A 202 6.86 -15.63 10.84
N GLY A 203 6.53 -16.89 10.51
CA GLY A 203 5.64 -17.74 11.32
C GLY A 203 6.37 -18.50 12.43
#